data_AF-A0A939DS76-F1
#
_entry.id   AF-A0A939DS76-F1
#
_cell.length_a   1.000
_cell.length_b   1.000
_cell.length_c   1.000
_cell.angle_alpha   90.00
_cell.angle_beta   90.00
_cell.angle_gamma   90.00
#
_symmetry.space_group_name_H-M   'P 1'
#
loop_
_entity.id
_entity.type
_entity.pdbx_description
1 polymer ?
#
loop_
_entity_poly.entity_id
_entity_poly.type
_entity_poly.pdbx_seq_one_letter_code
_entity_poly.pdbx_strand_id
1 'polypeptide(L)'
;PADGLLFIDESHVTVSQIGAMYKGDRSRKETLVEYGFRLPSALDNRPLKFEEFEQLSPQTVYVSATPGKYELEKSAGDVVEQVVRPTGLVDPELEIRPVGTQVD
;
A
#
# COMPACT_ATOMS: atom_id res chain seq x y z
N PRO A 1 2.23 -12.98 -14.77
CA PRO A 1 1.93 -13.30 -16.19
C PRO A 1 1.91 -12.00 -16.99
N ALA A 2 2.28 -12.02 -18.27
CA ALA A 2 2.28 -10.81 -19.10
C ALA A 2 0.86 -10.23 -19.29
N ASP A 3 -0.15 -11.08 -19.18
CA ASP A 3 -1.59 -10.83 -19.28
C ASP A 3 -2.30 -10.86 -17.91
N GLY A 4 -1.55 -10.77 -16.82
CA GLY A 4 -2.14 -10.74 -15.48
C GLY A 4 -2.93 -9.46 -15.23
N LEU A 5 -3.94 -9.55 -14.37
CA LEU A 5 -4.61 -8.39 -13.78
C LEU A 5 -4.31 -8.38 -12.29
N LEU A 6 -3.79 -7.26 -11.79
CA LEU A 6 -3.46 -7.09 -10.38
C LEU A 6 -4.52 -6.21 -9.72
N PHE A 7 -5.03 -6.66 -8.57
CA PHE A 7 -5.85 -5.83 -7.69
C PHE A 7 -5.06 -5.52 -6.43
N ILE A 8 -5.05 -4.24 -6.04
CA ILE A 8 -4.45 -3.80 -4.79
C ILE A 8 -5.57 -3.21 -3.93
N ASP A 9 -6.03 -4.01 -2.98
CA ASP A 9 -7.02 -3.61 -2.00
C ASP A 9 -6.39 -2.70 -0.93
N GLU A 10 -7.19 -1.79 -0.39
CA GLU A 10 -6.77 -0.69 0.48
C GLU A 10 -5.47 -0.04 0.00
N SER A 11 -5.46 0.35 -1.29
CA SER A 11 -4.24 0.72 -2.01
C SER A 11 -3.41 1.79 -1.32
N HIS A 12 -4.08 2.73 -0.63
CA HIS A 12 -3.44 3.84 0.08
C HIS A 12 -2.51 3.36 1.21
N VAL A 13 -2.78 2.19 1.78
CA VAL A 13 -1.91 1.50 2.74
C VAL A 13 -1.00 0.52 2.02
N THR A 14 -1.57 -0.35 1.18
CA THR A 14 -0.86 -1.50 0.61
C THR A 14 0.31 -1.08 -0.29
N VAL A 15 0.15 -0.02 -1.10
CA VAL A 15 1.23 0.54 -1.94
C VAL A 15 2.41 1.00 -1.09
N SER A 16 2.12 1.76 -0.03
CA SER A 16 3.13 2.24 0.92
C SER A 16 3.84 1.08 1.62
N GLN A 17 3.10 0.03 1.99
CA GLN A 17 3.65 -1.17 2.59
C GLN A 17 4.62 -1.89 1.64
N ILE A 18 4.25 -2.10 0.37
CA ILE A 18 5.12 -2.69 -0.65
C ILE A 18 6.43 -1.89 -0.77
N GLY A 19 6.34 -0.56 -0.80
CA GLY A 19 7.52 0.31 -0.87
C GLY A 19 8.46 0.19 0.35
N ALA A 20 7.94 -0.19 1.51
CA ALA A 20 8.72 -0.36 2.73
C ALA A 20 9.36 -1.76 2.87
N MET A 21 8.84 -2.78 2.18
CA MET A 21 9.23 -4.19 2.38
C MET A 21 10.73 -4.43 2.17
N TYR A 22 11.30 -3.90 1.09
CA TYR A 22 12.73 -4.06 0.79
C TYR A 22 13.60 -3.52 1.91
N LYS A 23 13.36 -2.28 2.36
CA LYS A 23 14.18 -1.62 3.39
C LYS A 23 14.10 -2.35 4.73
N GLY A 24 12.90 -2.77 5.11
CA GLY A 24 12.68 -3.55 6.34
C GLY A 24 13.37 -4.91 6.31
N ASP A 25 13.31 -5.64 5.19
CA ASP A 25 14.01 -6.92 5.05
C ASP A 25 15.54 -6.76 5.00
N ARG A 26 16.02 -5.75 4.26
CA ARG A 26 17.44 -5.45 4.12
C ARG A 26 18.09 -5.18 5.47
N SER A 27 17.49 -4.30 6.28
CA SER A 27 18.00 -3.96 7.62
C SER A 27 18.13 -5.19 8.52
N ARG A 28 17.12 -6.08 8.55
CA ARG A 28 17.19 -7.31 9.35
C ARG A 28 18.25 -8.29 8.85
N LYS A 29 18.37 -8.44 7.52
CA LYS A 29 19.35 -9.37 6.93
C LYS A 29 20.79 -8.87 7.05
N GLU A 30 21.02 -7.56 6.96
CA GLU A 30 22.35 -6.97 7.12
C GLU A 30 22.93 -7.31 8.50
N THR A 31 22.13 -7.18 9.56
CA THR A 31 22.54 -7.63 10.91
C THR A 31 22.94 -9.10 10.94
N LEU A 32 22.18 -9.99 10.32
CA LEU A 32 22.51 -11.43 10.30
C LEU A 32 23.81 -11.72 9.54
N VAL A 33 24.10 -10.97 8.49
CA VAL A 33 25.33 -11.13 7.71
C VAL A 33 26.53 -10.56 8.46
N GLU A 34 26.39 -9.37 9.07
CA GLU A 34 27.45 -8.70 9.82
C GLU A 34 27.97 -9.54 10.99
N TYR A 35 27.06 -10.19 11.72
CA TYR A 35 27.42 -11.07 12.84
C TYR A 35 27.70 -12.52 12.41
N GLY A 36 27.82 -12.80 11.11
CA GLY A 36 28.24 -14.12 10.60
C GLY A 36 27.20 -15.24 10.69
N PHE A 37 25.93 -14.93 10.98
CA PHE A 37 24.84 -15.91 10.99
C PHE A 37 24.38 -16.32 9.58
N ARG A 38 24.62 -15.49 8.57
CA ARG A 38 24.28 -15.76 7.17
C ARG A 38 25.40 -15.32 6.22
N LEU A 39 25.51 -16.00 5.09
CA LEU A 39 26.40 -15.58 4.00
C LEU A 39 25.88 -14.28 3.35
N PRO A 40 26.77 -13.46 2.75
CA PRO A 40 26.37 -12.23 2.05
C PRO A 40 25.32 -12.43 0.96
N SER A 41 25.30 -13.58 0.28
CA SER A 41 24.30 -13.93 -0.74
C SER A 41 22.86 -14.00 -0.20
N ALA A 42 22.68 -14.11 1.12
CA ALA A 42 21.34 -14.07 1.72
C ALA A 42 20.63 -12.74 1.47
N LEU A 43 21.37 -11.65 1.23
CA LEU A 43 20.82 -10.33 0.93
C LEU A 43 20.11 -10.27 -0.43
N ASP A 44 20.41 -11.19 -1.34
CA ASP A 44 19.79 -11.26 -2.68
C ASP A 44 18.43 -11.96 -2.65
N ASN A 45 18.16 -12.78 -1.62
CA ASN A 45 16.85 -13.38 -1.40
C ASN A 45 15.95 -12.42 -0.61
N ARG A 46 15.36 -11.47 -1.30
CA ARG A 46 14.66 -10.32 -0.69
C ARG A 46 13.34 -10.01 -1.41
N PRO A 47 12.45 -9.24 -0.77
CA PRO A 47 11.35 -8.60 -1.48
C PRO A 47 11.86 -7.70 -2.61
N LEU A 48 10.97 -7.44 -3.57
CA LEU A 48 11.20 -6.45 -4.61
C LEU A 48 11.35 -5.06 -3.98
N LYS A 49 12.19 -4.24 -4.60
CA LYS A 49 12.14 -2.78 -4.45
C LYS A 49 10.87 -2.26 -5.11
N PHE A 50 10.44 -1.07 -4.73
CA PHE A 50 9.23 -0.48 -5.29
C PHE A 50 9.33 -0.31 -6.80
N GLU A 51 10.48 0.14 -7.30
CA GLU A 51 10.70 0.36 -8.73
C GLU A 51 10.71 -0.95 -9.52
N GLU A 52 11.18 -2.05 -8.91
CA GLU A 52 11.14 -3.40 -9.50
C GLU A 52 9.69 -3.91 -9.56
N PHE A 53 8.92 -3.68 -8.49
CA PHE A 53 7.49 -4.00 -8.46
C PHE A 53 6.72 -3.22 -9.52
N GLU A 54 6.96 -1.91 -9.67
CA GLU A 54 6.30 -1.07 -10.67
C GLU A 54 6.57 -1.55 -12.10
N GLN A 55 7.80 -1.95 -12.41
CA GLN A 55 8.16 -2.45 -13.74
C GLN A 55 7.54 -3.81 -14.06
N LEU A 56 7.29 -4.63 -13.04
CA LEU A 56 6.71 -5.97 -13.18
C LEU A 56 5.20 -5.99 -13.04
N SER A 57 4.61 -4.93 -12.47
CA SER A 57 3.17 -4.84 -12.25
C SER A 57 2.46 -4.78 -13.61
N PRO A 58 1.52 -5.71 -13.89
CA PRO A 58 0.77 -5.68 -15.13
C PRO A 58 -0.33 -4.62 -15.02
N GLN A 59 -1.39 -4.72 -15.83
CA GLN A 59 -2.56 -3.89 -15.62
C GLN A 59 -3.04 -4.01 -14.17
N THR A 60 -3.18 -2.88 -13.49
CA THR A 60 -3.39 -2.83 -12.04
C THR A 60 -4.62 -1.98 -11.73
N VAL A 61 -5.50 -2.51 -10.89
CA VAL A 61 -6.66 -1.81 -10.34
C VAL A 61 -6.39 -1.52 -8.86
N TYR A 62 -6.33 -0.24 -8.53
CA TYR A 62 -6.22 0.23 -7.15
C TYR A 62 -7.61 0.38 -6.55
N VAL A 63 -7.85 -0.25 -5.41
CA VAL A 63 -9.14 -0.20 -4.71
C VAL A 63 -8.92 0.47 -3.37
N SER A 64 -9.61 1.60 -3.15
CA SER A 64 -9.53 2.37 -1.90
C SER A 64 -10.67 3.36 -1.83
N ALA A 65 -11.23 3.56 -0.64
CA ALA A 65 -12.15 4.68 -0.37
C ALA A 65 -11.42 6.03 -0.31
N THR A 66 -10.12 6.01 0.00
CA THR A 66 -9.25 7.19 0.15
C THR A 66 -7.94 6.97 -0.62
N PRO A 67 -7.96 6.96 -1.97
CA PRO A 67 -6.76 6.67 -2.77
C PRO A 67 -5.64 7.69 -2.48
N GLY A 68 -4.41 7.20 -2.38
CA GLY A 68 -3.24 8.02 -2.17
C GLY A 68 -2.80 8.79 -3.42
N LYS A 69 -1.79 9.65 -3.25
CA LYS A 69 -1.22 10.46 -4.35
C LYS A 69 -0.67 9.59 -5.49
N TYR A 70 -0.03 8.48 -5.14
CA TYR A 70 0.58 7.57 -6.11
C TYR A 70 -0.47 6.98 -7.06
N GLU A 71 -1.57 6.47 -6.51
CA GLU A 71 -2.64 5.83 -7.27
C GLU A 71 -3.34 6.84 -8.18
N LEU A 72 -3.59 8.05 -7.67
CA LEU A 72 -4.18 9.14 -8.46
C LEU A 72 -3.29 9.56 -9.63
N GLU A 73 -1.98 9.68 -9.41
CA GLU A 73 -1.01 10.00 -10.47
C GLU A 73 -0.90 8.87 -11.51
N LYS A 74 -0.83 7.62 -11.07
CA LYS A 74 -0.70 6.45 -11.95
C LYS A 74 -1.94 6.19 -12.79
N SER A 75 -3.12 6.49 -12.25
CA SER A 75 -4.38 6.30 -12.96
C SER A 75 -4.66 7.42 -13.96
N ALA A 76 -3.86 8.50 -13.97
CA ALA A 76 -3.97 9.62 -14.91
C ALA A 76 -5.40 10.21 -15.03
N GLY A 77 -6.17 10.17 -13.94
CA GLY A 77 -7.55 10.63 -13.89
C GLY A 77 -8.61 9.59 -14.27
N ASP A 78 -8.23 8.38 -14.66
CA ASP A 78 -9.17 7.26 -14.87
C ASP A 78 -9.57 6.66 -13.52
N VAL A 79 -10.59 7.28 -12.90
CA VAL A 79 -11.10 6.92 -11.57
C VAL A 79 -12.56 6.50 -11.70
N VAL A 80 -12.87 5.32 -11.17
CA VAL A 80 -14.23 4.78 -11.10
C VAL A 80 -14.72 4.88 -9.66
N GLU A 81 -15.81 5.60 -9.44
CA GLU A 81 -16.40 5.78 -8.12
C GLU A 81 -17.57 4.82 -7.88
N GLN A 82 -17.59 4.18 -6.71
CA GLN A 82 -18.71 3.35 -6.23
C GLN A 82 -19.19 3.85 -4.87
N VAL A 83 -20.10 4.81 -4.87
CA VAL A 83 -20.63 5.46 -3.64
C VAL A 83 -21.91 4.79 -3.14
N VAL A 84 -22.77 4.30 -4.05
CA VAL A 84 -24.06 3.73 -3.67
C VAL A 84 -23.87 2.33 -3.07
N ARG A 85 -24.26 2.16 -1.81
CA ARG A 85 -24.28 0.86 -1.13
C ARG A 85 -25.50 0.04 -1.57
N PRO A 86 -25.36 -1.25 -1.93
CA PRO A 86 -26.49 -2.10 -2.31
C PRO A 86 -27.60 -2.20 -1.25
N THR A 87 -27.27 -1.97 0.02
CA THR A 87 -28.21 -2.00 1.14
C THR A 87 -29.01 -0.72 1.32
N GLY A 88 -28.65 0.37 0.63
CA GLY A 88 -29.25 1.69 0.82
C GLY A 88 -28.75 2.45 2.05
N LEU A 89 -27.72 1.95 2.75
CA LEU A 89 -27.12 2.66 3.88
C LEU A 89 -26.46 3.97 3.42
N VAL A 90 -26.79 5.05 4.12
CA VAL A 90 -26.24 6.39 3.90
C VAL A 90 -25.00 6.64 4.75
N ASP A 91 -24.17 7.59 4.33
CA ASP A 91 -23.05 8.07 5.16
C ASP A 91 -23.60 8.70 6.46
N PRO A 92 -22.88 8.55 7.59
CA PRO A 92 -23.34 9.06 8.87
C PRO A 92 -23.34 10.60 8.91
N GLU A 93 -24.22 11.18 9.73
CA GLU A 93 -24.17 12.61 10.05
C GLU A 93 -22.92 12.92 10.90
N LEU A 94 -22.26 14.05 10.60
CA LEU A 94 -21.09 14.54 11.34
C LEU A 94 -21.49 15.69 12.27
N GLU A 95 -21.18 15.57 13.56
CA GLU A 95 -21.40 16.62 14.57
C GLU A 95 -20.06 17.11 15.13
N ILE A 96 -19.83 18.43 15.13
CA ILE A 96 -18.62 19.05 15.70
C ILE A 96 -18.98 19.58 17.09
N ARG A 97 -18.31 19.06 18.13
CA ARG A 97 -18.50 19.52 19.52
C ARG A 97 -17.26 20.22 20.07
N PRO A 98 -17.40 21.28 20.88
CA PRO A 98 -16.27 21.90 21.58
C PRO A 98 -15.60 20.93 22.57
N VAL A 99 -14.27 21.05 22.74
CA VAL A 99 -13.44 20.14 23.55
C VAL A 99 -13.72 20.21 25.07
N GLY A 100 -14.44 21.22 25.54
CA GLY A 100 -14.42 21.71 26.93
C GLY A 100 -14.84 20.74 28.05
N THR A 101 -15.36 19.55 27.78
CA THR A 101 -15.81 18.60 28.82
C THR A 101 -15.33 17.16 28.61
N GLN A 102 -14.45 16.89 27.65
CA GLN A 102 -14.04 15.52 27.27
C GLN A 102 -12.54 15.25 27.54
N VAL A 103 -12.05 15.77 28.66
CA VAL A 103 -10.78 15.34 29.26
C VAL A 103 -11.06 15.18 30.76
N ASP A 104 -11.40 13.96 31.15
CA ASP A 104 -11.16 13.37 32.47
C ASP A 104 -10.77 11.90 32.25
#